data_AF-A0A2A2DGD6-F1
#
_entry.id   AF-A0A2A2DGD6-F1
#
_cell.length_a   1.000
_cell.length_b   1.000
_cell.length_c   1.000
_cell.angle_alpha   90.00
_cell.angle_beta   90.00
_cell.angle_gamma   90.00
#
_symmetry.space_group_name_H-M   'P 1'
#
loop_
_entity.id
_entity.type
_entity.pdbx_description
1 polymer ?
#
loop_
_entity_poly.entity_id
_entity_poly.type
_entity_poly.pdbx_seq_one_letter_code
_entity_poly.pdbx_strand_id
1 'polypeptide(L)'
;MNVLGTIDRPTTHDPKKQDPTMHRPAAEPFGSEVLSRNTSGVPTARQNRNRDMQLIPEALARAHMHERLREAESERRAVRLAAARRMQRRAERASMRARRALAMAVMH
;
A
#
# COMPACT_ATOMS: atom_id res chain seq x y z
N MET A 1 10.32 -26.47 -10.80
CA MET A 1 10.37 -25.29 -9.91
C MET A 1 9.47 -24.22 -10.52
N ASN A 2 8.18 -24.14 -10.14
CA ASN A 2 7.24 -23.18 -10.75
C ASN A 2 7.28 -21.87 -9.95
N VAL A 3 7.89 -20.83 -10.53
CA VAL A 3 8.01 -19.50 -9.90
C VAL A 3 6.70 -18.74 -10.13
N LEU A 4 5.95 -18.49 -9.06
CA LEU A 4 4.74 -17.66 -9.05
C LEU A 4 5.14 -16.19 -9.37
N GLY A 5 4.35 -15.51 -10.20
CA GLY A 5 4.65 -14.17 -10.72
C GLY A 5 5.01 -13.13 -9.65
N THR A 6 5.88 -12.18 -10.00
CA THR A 6 6.34 -11.09 -9.12
C THR A 6 5.52 -9.82 -9.37
N ILE A 7 5.53 -8.87 -8.43
CA ILE A 7 4.80 -7.59 -8.52
C ILE A 7 5.10 -6.83 -9.82
N ASP A 8 6.35 -6.84 -10.27
CA ASP A 8 6.76 -6.18 -11.53
C ASP A 8 6.53 -7.04 -12.79
N ARG A 9 6.10 -8.30 -12.63
CA ARG A 9 5.81 -9.24 -13.74
C ARG A 9 4.68 -10.19 -13.35
N PRO A 10 3.42 -9.70 -13.34
CA PRO A 10 2.27 -10.54 -13.04
C PRO A 10 2.13 -11.62 -14.11
N THR A 11 1.88 -12.85 -13.68
CA THR A 11 1.56 -13.94 -14.60
C THR A 11 0.18 -13.72 -15.20
N THR A 12 0.11 -13.48 -16.51
CA THR A 12 -1.15 -13.41 -17.25
C THR A 12 -1.89 -14.75 -17.10
N HIS A 13 -3.05 -14.72 -16.46
CA HIS A 13 -4.01 -15.82 -16.53
C HIS A 13 -4.93 -15.55 -17.72
N ASP A 14 -4.62 -16.17 -18.85
CA ASP A 14 -5.56 -16.19 -19.96
C ASP A 14 -6.81 -16.97 -19.55
N PRO A 15 -8.01 -16.53 -19.96
CA PRO A 15 -9.23 -17.26 -19.68
C PRO A 15 -9.13 -18.65 -20.33
N LYS A 16 -8.97 -19.69 -19.51
CA LYS A 16 -9.01 -21.07 -19.99
C LYS A 16 -10.38 -21.32 -20.62
N LYS A 17 -10.39 -21.93 -21.82
CA LYS A 17 -11.63 -22.42 -22.44
C LYS A 17 -12.34 -23.31 -21.41
N GLN A 18 -13.55 -22.93 -21.05
CA GLN A 18 -14.39 -23.75 -20.17
C GLN A 18 -14.60 -25.10 -20.86
N ASP A 19 -14.43 -26.19 -20.11
CA ASP A 19 -14.73 -27.52 -20.64
C ASP A 19 -16.21 -27.58 -21.09
N PRO A 20 -16.50 -28.12 -22.28
CA PRO A 20 -17.85 -28.16 -22.84
C PRO A 20 -18.83 -29.04 -22.03
N THR A 21 -18.34 -29.77 -21.03
CA THR A 21 -19.14 -30.55 -20.07
C THR A 21 -19.77 -29.71 -18.96
N MET A 22 -19.52 -28.40 -18.92
CA MET A 22 -20.41 -27.49 -18.21
C MET A 22 -21.77 -27.54 -18.94
N HIS A 23 -22.68 -28.39 -18.47
CA HIS A 23 -24.08 -28.35 -18.87
C HIS A 23 -24.57 -26.92 -18.63
N ARG A 24 -24.61 -26.13 -19.71
CA ARG A 24 -25.38 -24.89 -19.75
C ARG A 24 -26.82 -25.35 -19.50
N PRO A 25 -27.47 -24.94 -18.40
CA PRO A 25 -28.89 -25.25 -18.25
C PRO A 25 -29.58 -24.69 -19.49
N ALA A 26 -30.28 -25.59 -20.18
CA ALA A 26 -30.96 -25.31 -21.42
C ALA A 26 -31.84 -24.07 -21.25
N ALA A 27 -31.92 -23.29 -22.33
CA ALA A 27 -32.75 -22.11 -22.40
C ALA A 27 -34.17 -22.44 -21.92
N GLU A 28 -34.57 -21.86 -20.79
CA GLU A 28 -35.95 -21.89 -20.32
C GLU A 28 -36.34 -20.52 -19.77
N PRO A 29 -37.64 -20.19 -19.87
CA PRO A 29 -38.11 -18.91 -20.40
C PRO A 29 -38.14 -17.82 -19.33
N PHE A 30 -38.25 -16.59 -19.82
CA PHE A 30 -38.62 -15.40 -19.06
C PHE A 30 -39.53 -15.70 -17.86
N GLY A 31 -39.01 -15.47 -16.64
CA GLY A 31 -39.78 -15.57 -15.41
C GLY A 31 -38.90 -15.29 -14.20
N SER A 32 -39.14 -14.19 -13.49
CA SER A 32 -38.35 -13.76 -12.35
C SER A 32 -38.70 -14.55 -11.08
N GLU A 33 -37.91 -15.55 -10.73
CA GLU A 33 -37.88 -16.05 -9.35
C GLU A 33 -36.43 -16.24 -8.89
N VAL A 34 -35.89 -15.18 -8.29
CA VAL A 34 -34.55 -15.17 -7.70
C VAL A 34 -34.61 -15.92 -6.38
N LEU A 35 -34.38 -17.23 -6.40
CA LEU A 35 -34.25 -18.02 -5.18
C LEU A 35 -33.06 -17.52 -4.36
N SER A 36 -33.40 -17.01 -3.17
CA SER A 36 -32.53 -16.54 -2.10
C SER A 36 -31.39 -17.54 -1.81
N ARG A 37 -30.19 -17.22 -2.31
CA ARG A 37 -28.97 -17.94 -1.93
C ARG A 37 -28.57 -17.48 -0.54
N ASN A 38 -28.83 -18.32 0.46
CA ASN A 38 -28.46 -18.10 1.86
C ASN A 38 -26.93 -18.03 2.00
N THR A 39 -26.37 -16.82 1.98
CA THR A 39 -24.97 -16.53 2.31
C THR A 39 -24.86 -16.21 3.81
N SER A 40 -25.15 -17.19 4.67
CA SER A 40 -25.34 -17.00 6.11
C SER A 40 -24.04 -17.00 6.95
N GLY A 41 -22.86 -16.72 6.40
CA GLY A 41 -21.62 -16.94 7.17
C GLY A 41 -20.37 -16.16 6.83
N VAL A 42 -20.37 -15.32 5.78
CA VAL A 42 -19.23 -14.44 5.52
C VAL A 42 -19.64 -13.04 5.94
N PRO A 43 -18.96 -12.38 6.90
CA PRO A 43 -19.09 -10.94 7.04
C PRO A 43 -18.39 -10.35 5.82
N THR A 44 -19.09 -10.34 4.69
CA THR A 44 -18.75 -9.48 3.59
C THR A 44 -18.79 -8.10 4.21
N ALA A 45 -17.62 -7.52 4.50
CA ALA A 45 -17.50 -6.13 4.90
C ALA A 45 -18.44 -5.38 3.99
N ARG A 46 -19.55 -4.88 4.56
CA ARG A 46 -20.68 -4.35 3.79
C ARG A 46 -20.07 -3.23 2.96
N GLN A 47 -19.80 -3.51 1.69
CA GLN A 47 -19.33 -2.48 0.78
C GLN A 47 -20.48 -1.49 0.77
N ASN A 48 -20.26 -0.31 1.32
CA ASN A 48 -21.22 0.77 1.38
C ASN A 48 -21.43 1.29 -0.06
N ARG A 49 -22.04 0.44 -0.90
CA ARG A 49 -22.44 0.76 -2.27
C ARG A 49 -23.75 1.51 -2.20
N ASN A 50 -23.72 2.67 -1.55
CA ASN A 50 -24.86 3.56 -1.53
C ASN A 50 -24.81 4.42 -2.80
N ARG A 51 -25.94 4.56 -3.50
CA ARG A 51 -26.07 5.45 -4.67
C ARG A 51 -26.31 6.91 -4.25
N ASP A 52 -26.49 7.15 -2.96
CA ASP A 52 -26.72 8.47 -2.38
C ASP A 52 -25.39 9.17 -2.08
N MET A 53 -25.29 10.45 -2.42
CA MET A 53 -24.12 11.27 -2.06
C MET A 53 -24.08 11.54 -0.54
N GLN A 54 -23.27 10.77 0.19
CA GLN A 54 -22.95 11.04 1.59
C GLN A 54 -21.85 12.11 1.68
N LEU A 55 -22.16 13.36 1.30
CA LEU A 55 -21.20 14.46 1.23
C LEU A 55 -20.51 14.76 2.56
N ILE A 56 -21.25 14.72 3.69
CA ILE A 56 -20.73 15.14 5.00
C ILE A 56 -19.75 14.10 5.59
N PRO A 57 -20.10 12.80 5.69
CA PRO A 57 -19.19 11.79 6.23
C PRO A 57 -17.94 11.61 5.36
N GLU A 58 -18.08 11.71 4.05
CA GLU A 58 -16.95 11.57 3.13
C GLU A 58 -15.99 12.76 3.21
N ALA A 59 -16.50 13.99 3.27
CA ALA A 59 -15.66 15.18 3.43
C ALA A 59 -14.87 15.14 4.74
N LEU A 60 -15.52 14.71 5.84
CA LEU A 60 -14.86 14.54 7.14
C LEU A 60 -13.77 13.46 7.06
N ALA A 61 -14.08 12.30 6.46
CA ALA A 61 -13.11 11.22 6.30
C ALA A 61 -11.90 11.65 5.45
N ARG A 62 -12.13 12.40 4.35
CA ARG A 62 -11.05 12.96 3.52
C ARG A 62 -10.21 13.97 4.31
N ALA A 63 -10.82 14.86 5.07
CA ALA A 63 -10.10 15.82 5.91
C ALA A 63 -9.22 15.13 6.96
N HIS A 64 -9.76 14.12 7.64
CA HIS A 64 -9.01 13.31 8.61
C HIS A 64 -7.84 12.58 7.96
N MET A 65 -8.03 11.97 6.78
CA MET A 65 -6.94 11.32 6.05
C MET A 65 -5.87 12.32 5.60
N HIS A 66 -6.27 13.52 5.17
CA HIS A 66 -5.32 14.58 4.85
C HIS A 66 -4.50 15.02 6.07
N GLU A 67 -5.11 15.12 7.24
CA GLU A 67 -4.41 15.45 8.48
C GLU A 67 -3.39 14.38 8.86
N ARG A 68 -3.78 13.10 8.81
CA ARG A 68 -2.88 11.96 9.08
C ARG A 68 -1.71 11.91 8.10
N LEU A 69 -1.94 12.22 6.83
CA LEU A 69 -0.88 12.32 5.83
C LEU A 69 0.10 13.46 6.14
N ARG A 70 -0.41 14.64 6.53
CA ARG A 70 0.44 15.78 6.93
C ARG A 70 1.28 15.46 8.16
N GLU A 71 0.69 14.82 9.16
CA GLU A 71 1.39 14.37 10.36
C GLU A 71 2.55 13.43 10.00
N ALA A 72 2.27 12.38 9.21
CA ALA A 72 3.28 11.43 8.75
C ALA A 72 4.39 12.09 7.91
N GLU A 73 4.07 13.08 7.08
CA GLU A 73 5.09 13.84 6.35
C GLU A 73 5.99 14.66 7.28
N SER A 74 5.41 15.27 8.32
CA SER A 74 6.16 16.06 9.29
C SER A 74 7.17 15.21 10.06
N GLU A 75 6.76 14.00 10.47
CA GLU A 75 7.63 13.03 11.13
C GLU A 75 8.77 12.58 10.22
N ARG A 76 8.45 12.23 8.96
CA ARG A 76 9.47 11.85 7.96
C ARG A 76 10.51 12.96 7.77
N ARG A 77 10.08 14.22 7.72
CA ARG A 77 11.00 15.38 7.62
C ARG A 77 11.86 15.50 8.87
N ALA A 78 11.29 15.36 10.06
CA ALA A 78 12.03 15.41 11.32
C ALA A 78 13.12 14.31 11.40
N VAL A 79 12.79 13.08 11.04
CA VAL A 79 13.75 11.96 11.01
C VAL A 79 14.88 12.23 10.03
N ARG A 80 14.58 12.73 8.81
CA ARG A 80 15.60 13.08 7.82
C ARG A 80 16.55 14.17 8.33
N LEU A 81 16.02 15.22 8.95
CA LEU A 81 16.84 16.30 9.53
C LEU A 81 17.71 15.80 10.69
N ALA A 82 17.17 14.94 11.56
CA ALA A 82 17.93 14.34 12.65
C ALA A 82 19.09 13.46 12.12
N ALA A 83 18.84 12.67 11.08
CA ALA A 83 19.86 11.86 10.42
C ALA A 83 20.96 12.73 9.79
N ALA A 84 20.59 13.78 9.05
CA ALA A 84 21.53 14.72 8.44
C ALA A 84 22.43 15.38 9.50
N ARG A 85 21.85 15.86 10.62
CA ARG A 85 22.62 16.44 11.74
C ARG A 85 23.58 15.44 12.39
N ARG A 86 23.18 14.16 12.51
CA ARG A 86 24.08 13.11 13.01
C ARG A 86 25.25 12.87 12.06
N MET A 87 25.00 12.86 10.75
CA MET A 87 26.06 12.73 9.74
C MET A 87 27.02 13.92 9.77
N GLN A 88 26.51 15.14 9.90
CA GLN A 88 27.33 16.35 10.01
C GLN A 88 28.29 16.27 11.22
N ARG A 89 27.78 15.94 12.41
CA ARG A 89 28.63 15.79 13.61
C ARG A 89 29.68 14.70 13.44
N ARG A 90 29.36 13.61 12.73
CA ARG A 90 30.33 12.55 12.41
C ARG A 90 31.43 13.06 11.48
N ALA A 91 31.07 13.81 10.45
CA ALA A 91 32.02 14.41 9.53
C ALA A 91 32.94 15.42 10.23
N GLU A 92 32.40 16.28 11.11
CA GLU A 92 33.18 17.23 11.91
C GLU A 92 34.18 16.51 12.83
N ARG A 93 33.73 15.43 13.51
CA ARG A 93 34.64 14.62 14.34
C ARG A 93 35.72 13.94 13.50
N ALA A 94 35.36 13.41 12.34
CA ALA A 94 36.32 12.79 11.43
C ALA A 94 37.35 13.80 10.93
N SER A 95 36.92 15.01 10.55
CA SER A 95 37.83 16.06 10.08
C SER A 95 38.76 16.55 11.19
N MET A 96 38.28 16.70 12.42
CA MET A 96 39.12 17.04 13.57
C MET A 96 40.14 15.95 13.87
N ARG A 97 39.75 14.67 13.79
CA ARG A 97 40.68 13.54 13.96
C ARG A 97 41.74 13.52 12.87
N ALA A 98 41.36 13.74 11.61
CA ALA A 98 42.29 13.82 10.49
C ALA A 98 43.29 14.97 10.67
N ARG A 99 42.81 16.17 11.02
CA ARG A 99 43.67 17.33 11.32
C ARG A 99 44.65 17.04 12.45
N ARG A 100 44.18 16.40 13.53
CA ARG A 100 45.05 16.00 14.65
C ARG A 100 46.09 14.97 14.21
N ALA A 101 45.71 13.97 13.42
CA ALA A 101 46.63 12.96 12.93
C ALA A 101 47.72 13.58 12.04
N LEU A 102 47.35 14.51 11.15
CA LEU A 102 48.30 15.28 10.34
C LEU A 102 49.24 16.12 11.20
N ALA A 103 48.72 16.84 12.19
CA ALA A 103 49.55 17.65 13.09
C ALA A 103 50.56 16.78 13.87
N MET A 104 50.14 15.63 14.38
CA MET A 104 51.04 14.67 15.03
C MET A 104 52.09 14.14 14.04
N ALA A 105 51.69 13.80 12.81
CA ALA A 105 52.62 13.31 11.78
C ALA A 105 53.65 14.37 11.32
N VAL A 106 53.37 15.66 11.50
CA VAL A 106 54.31 16.75 11.18
C VAL A 106 55.24 17.07 12.37
N MET A 107 54.80 16.83 13.60
CA MET A 107 55.60 17.10 14.82
C MET A 107 56.57 15.96 15.20
N HIS A 108 56.46 14.80 14.55
CA HIS A 108 57.35 13.65 14.71
C HIS A 108 58.29 13.53 13.51
#